data_AF-A0A089LSQ3-F1
#
_entry.id   AF-A0A089LSQ3-F1
#
_cell.length_a   1.000
_cell.length_b   1.000
_cell.length_c   1.000
_cell.angle_alpha   90.00
_cell.angle_beta   90.00
_cell.angle_gamma   90.00
#
_symmetry.space_group_name_H-M   'P 1'
#
loop_
_entity.id
_entity.type
_entity.pdbx_description
1 polymer ?
#
loop_
_entity_poly.entity_id
_entity_poly.type
_entity_poly.pdbx_seq_one_letter_code
_entity_poly.pdbx_strand_id
1 'polypeptide(L)'
;MKNAISLNQDSSKAERSEYLAQAAVSKGRHMITLREARENVRCSTKEAAKVAGITERTLKKWEIDCGKADLFALGRLCVFYGISLSHVYAGKEMDLLAARREVSELKKMTIDAEDNVAALKRLGYDTTPIEEFLEELSMSWEAETKNASSAPTPETFNNSAM
;
A
#
# COMPACT_ATOMS: atom_id res chain seq x y z
N MET A 1 11.16 -29.64 28.28
CA MET A 1 10.61 -29.80 26.91
C MET A 1 10.53 -28.41 26.29
N LYS A 2 11.37 -28.10 25.29
CA LYS A 2 11.37 -26.81 24.60
C LYS A 2 10.29 -26.86 23.52
N ASN A 3 9.15 -26.22 23.73
CA ASN A 3 8.15 -26.01 22.69
C ASN A 3 8.67 -24.93 21.74
N ALA A 4 9.33 -25.37 20.67
CA ALA A 4 9.61 -24.51 19.53
C ALA A 4 8.28 -24.27 18.81
N ILE A 5 7.72 -23.08 18.99
CA ILE A 5 6.65 -22.56 18.14
C ILE A 5 7.27 -22.44 16.75
N SER A 6 6.95 -23.38 15.86
CA SER A 6 7.32 -23.31 14.46
C SER A 6 6.56 -22.14 13.83
N LEU A 7 7.21 -20.98 13.76
CA LEU A 7 6.75 -19.85 12.95
C LEU A 7 6.72 -20.30 11.48
N ASN A 8 5.50 -20.48 10.99
CA ASN A 8 5.22 -20.94 9.64
C ASN A 8 5.68 -19.84 8.66
N GLN A 9 6.74 -20.08 7.87
CA GLN A 9 7.36 -19.06 7.02
C GLN A 9 6.39 -18.39 6.02
N ASP A 10 5.27 -19.04 5.71
CA ASP A 10 4.28 -18.53 4.78
C ASP A 10 3.26 -17.55 5.39
N SER A 11 3.00 -17.58 6.72
CA SER A 11 2.21 -16.53 7.37
C SER A 11 2.95 -15.19 7.33
N SER A 12 4.27 -15.24 7.54
CA SER A 12 5.11 -14.04 7.53
C SER A 12 5.13 -13.29 6.20
N LYS A 13 4.92 -13.98 5.06
CA LYS A 13 4.97 -13.33 3.73
C LYS A 13 3.66 -12.62 3.39
N ALA A 14 2.52 -13.20 3.76
CA ALA A 14 1.22 -12.57 3.57
C ALA A 14 1.12 -11.32 4.45
N GLU A 15 1.47 -11.45 5.72
CA GLU A 15 1.52 -10.34 6.69
C GLU A 15 2.48 -9.24 6.24
N ARG A 16 3.63 -9.59 5.64
CA ARG A 16 4.57 -8.60 5.08
C ARG A 16 3.99 -7.82 3.91
N SER A 17 3.27 -8.46 2.99
CA SER A 17 2.67 -7.78 1.85
C SER A 17 1.57 -6.83 2.32
N GLU A 18 0.70 -7.28 3.22
CA GLU A 18 -0.34 -6.43 3.80
C GLU A 18 0.25 -5.20 4.53
N TYR A 19 1.27 -5.42 5.36
CA TYR A 19 1.98 -4.33 6.04
C TYR A 19 2.62 -3.33 5.06
N LEU A 20 3.27 -3.82 4.00
CA LEU A 20 3.89 -2.95 3.00
C LEU A 20 2.85 -2.13 2.21
N ALA A 21 1.69 -2.72 1.92
CA ALA A 21 0.58 -2.01 1.31
C ALA A 21 0.06 -0.89 2.24
N GLN A 22 -0.22 -1.20 3.50
CA GLN A 22 -0.64 -0.20 4.49
C GLN A 22 0.40 0.91 4.67
N ALA A 23 1.68 0.57 4.80
CA ALA A 23 2.77 1.52 4.94
C ALA A 23 2.97 2.40 3.69
N ALA A 24 2.74 1.87 2.49
CA ALA A 24 2.83 2.65 1.26
C ALA A 24 1.71 3.69 1.19
N VAL A 25 0.47 3.29 1.48
CA VAL A 25 -0.70 4.17 1.43
C VAL A 25 -0.63 5.21 2.55
N SER A 26 -0.24 4.81 3.77
CA SER A 26 -0.15 5.71 4.93
C SER A 26 0.93 6.78 4.80
N LYS A 27 2.04 6.48 4.08
CA LYS A 27 3.10 7.46 3.74
C LYS A 27 2.70 8.41 2.61
N GLY A 28 1.46 8.38 2.15
CA GLY A 28 0.99 9.20 1.02
C GLY A 28 1.62 8.82 -0.33
N ARG A 29 2.23 7.63 -0.44
CA ARG A 29 2.76 7.17 -1.72
C ARG A 29 1.61 6.69 -2.59
N HIS A 30 1.40 7.35 -3.73
CA HIS A 30 0.47 6.93 -4.76
C HIS A 30 1.07 5.78 -5.59
N MET A 31 1.32 4.64 -4.93
CA MET A 31 1.72 3.41 -5.62
C MET A 31 0.53 2.85 -6.37
N ILE A 32 0.74 2.30 -7.56
CA ILE A 32 -0.25 1.64 -8.41
C ILE A 32 0.05 0.16 -8.62
N THR A 33 -0.98 -0.64 -8.88
CA THR A 33 -0.79 -2.04 -9.25
C THR A 33 -0.24 -2.14 -10.66
N LEU A 34 0.36 -3.28 -10.99
CA LEU A 34 0.85 -3.52 -12.36
C LEU A 34 -0.30 -3.54 -13.38
N ARG A 35 -1.50 -3.99 -12.96
CA ARG A 35 -2.71 -3.96 -13.79
C ARG A 35 -3.15 -2.52 -14.05
N GLU A 36 -3.25 -1.70 -13.00
CA GLU A 36 -3.61 -0.28 -13.11
C GLU A 36 -2.64 0.45 -14.05
N ALA A 37 -1.33 0.20 -13.93
CA ALA A 37 -0.34 0.77 -14.82
C ALA A 37 -0.60 0.44 -16.30
N ARG A 38 -0.96 -0.81 -16.61
CA ARG A 38 -1.31 -1.24 -17.97
C ARG A 38 -2.60 -0.58 -18.47
N GLU A 39 -3.62 -0.52 -17.61
CA GLU A 39 -4.93 0.01 -17.97
C GLU A 39 -4.91 1.53 -18.16
N ASN A 40 -4.06 2.25 -17.43
CA ASN A 40 -3.84 3.68 -17.60
C ASN A 40 -3.33 4.04 -19.01
N VAL A 41 -2.53 3.16 -19.62
CA VAL A 41 -2.09 3.33 -21.02
C VAL A 41 -2.99 2.61 -22.04
N ARG A 42 -4.14 2.09 -21.60
CA ARG A 42 -5.15 1.40 -22.43
C ARG A 42 -4.58 0.24 -23.26
N CYS A 43 -3.60 -0.47 -22.72
CA CYS A 43 -2.92 -1.56 -23.38
C CYS A 43 -3.54 -2.92 -23.04
N SER A 44 -3.60 -3.84 -24.02
CA SER A 44 -4.02 -5.21 -23.75
C SER A 44 -2.92 -6.02 -23.04
N THR A 45 -3.30 -7.04 -22.28
CA THR A 45 -2.34 -7.93 -21.60
C THR A 45 -1.41 -8.61 -22.61
N LYS A 46 -1.91 -8.96 -23.80
CA LYS A 46 -1.11 -9.60 -24.85
C LYS A 46 -0.02 -8.70 -25.40
N GLU A 47 -0.35 -7.42 -25.65
CA GLU A 47 0.62 -6.44 -26.14
C GLU A 47 1.69 -6.13 -25.10
N ALA A 48 1.28 -5.88 -23.85
CA ALA A 48 2.21 -5.64 -22.74
C ALA A 48 3.16 -6.83 -22.52
N ALA A 49 2.64 -8.06 -22.56
CA ALA A 49 3.47 -9.26 -22.41
C ALA A 49 4.50 -9.38 -23.55
N LYS A 50 4.10 -9.06 -24.79
CA LYS A 50 5.00 -9.05 -25.95
C LYS A 50 6.15 -8.05 -25.77
N VAL A 51 5.86 -6.82 -25.30
CA VAL A 51 6.88 -5.79 -25.04
C VAL A 51 7.88 -6.24 -23.97
N ALA A 52 7.37 -6.87 -22.91
CA ALA A 52 8.20 -7.41 -21.84
C ALA A 52 8.91 -8.72 -22.21
N GLY A 53 8.67 -9.29 -23.39
CA GLY A 53 9.24 -10.58 -23.80
C GLY A 53 8.84 -11.73 -22.88
N ILE A 54 7.63 -11.70 -22.33
CA ILE A 54 7.08 -12.74 -21.45
C ILE A 54 5.78 -13.29 -22.03
N THR A 55 5.29 -14.39 -21.47
CA THR A 55 3.97 -14.92 -21.85
C THR A 55 2.83 -14.10 -21.24
N GLU A 56 1.68 -14.06 -21.90
CA GLU A 56 0.47 -13.42 -21.36
C GLU A 56 0.08 -14.03 -20.00
N ARG A 57 0.26 -15.35 -19.84
CA ARG A 57 0.04 -16.06 -18.56
C ARG A 57 0.95 -15.54 -17.45
N THR A 58 2.23 -15.29 -17.76
CA THR A 58 3.19 -14.72 -16.82
C THR A 58 2.75 -13.33 -16.37
N LEU A 59 2.36 -12.47 -17.32
CA LEU A 59 1.90 -11.13 -16.99
C LEU A 59 0.64 -11.15 -16.13
N LYS A 60 -0.37 -11.99 -16.45
CA LYS A 60 -1.57 -12.15 -15.61
C LYS A 60 -1.24 -12.55 -14.18
N LYS A 61 -0.23 -13.43 -13.99
CA LYS A 61 0.23 -13.80 -12.66
C LYS A 61 0.87 -12.63 -11.93
N TRP A 62 1.68 -11.83 -12.62
CA TRP A 62 2.32 -10.64 -12.04
C TRP A 62 1.33 -9.52 -11.72
N GLU A 63 0.25 -9.40 -12.50
CA GLU A 63 -0.84 -8.47 -12.19
C GLU A 63 -1.57 -8.83 -10.90
N ILE A 64 -1.57 -10.11 -10.50
CA ILE A 64 -2.12 -10.56 -9.21
C ILE A 64 -1.09 -10.38 -8.09
N ASP A 65 0.16 -10.76 -8.34
CA ASP A 65 1.27 -10.66 -7.39
C ASP A 65 2.59 -10.34 -8.12
N CYS A 66 3.03 -9.10 -7.97
CA CYS A 66 4.25 -8.58 -8.59
C CYS A 66 5.50 -8.80 -7.73
N GLY A 67 5.38 -9.38 -6.52
CA GLY A 67 6.48 -9.51 -5.56
C GLY A 67 7.63 -10.41 -6.02
N LYS A 68 7.40 -11.25 -7.04
CA LYS A 68 8.41 -12.14 -7.65
C LYS A 68 8.59 -11.90 -9.15
N ALA A 69 8.18 -10.73 -9.65
CA ALA A 69 8.39 -10.40 -11.04
C ALA A 69 9.87 -10.29 -11.36
N ASP A 70 10.26 -10.71 -12.57
CA ASP A 70 11.62 -10.49 -13.05
C ASP A 70 11.86 -9.00 -13.23
N LEU A 71 12.93 -8.48 -12.61
CA LEU A 71 13.19 -7.05 -12.54
C LEU A 71 13.44 -6.42 -13.92
N PHE A 72 14.10 -7.15 -14.83
CA PHE A 72 14.37 -6.64 -16.18
C PHE A 72 13.11 -6.57 -17.04
N ALA A 73 12.26 -7.59 -17.00
CA ALA A 73 10.96 -7.57 -17.65
C ALA A 73 10.02 -6.52 -17.06
N LEU A 74 10.00 -6.38 -15.73
CA LEU A 74 9.22 -5.36 -15.03
C LEU A 74 9.70 -3.95 -15.39
N GLY A 75 11.02 -3.73 -15.49
CA GLY A 75 11.60 -2.48 -15.96
C GLY A 75 11.16 -2.12 -17.38
N ARG A 76 11.13 -3.11 -18.29
CA ARG A 76 10.60 -2.91 -19.66
C ARG A 76 9.12 -2.51 -19.68
N LEU A 77 8.30 -3.13 -18.82
CA LEU A 77 6.90 -2.72 -18.66
C LEU A 77 6.79 -1.29 -18.15
N CYS A 78 7.56 -0.92 -17.13
CA CYS A 78 7.55 0.42 -16.54
C CYS A 78 7.93 1.49 -17.57
N VAL A 79 9.01 1.26 -18.35
CA VAL A 79 9.41 2.13 -19.45
C VAL A 79 8.30 2.25 -20.49
N PHE A 80 7.69 1.13 -20.88
CA PHE A 80 6.59 1.12 -21.85
C PHE A 80 5.34 1.84 -21.34
N TYR A 81 5.05 1.76 -20.05
CA TYR A 81 3.93 2.46 -19.41
C TYR A 81 4.24 3.92 -19.09
N GLY A 82 5.49 4.38 -19.23
CA GLY A 82 5.91 5.74 -18.90
C GLY A 82 5.94 6.03 -17.40
N ILE A 83 6.18 5.02 -16.56
CA ILE A 83 6.23 5.16 -15.09
C ILE A 83 7.57 4.68 -14.52
N SER A 84 7.99 5.27 -13.41
CA SER A 84 9.10 4.72 -12.60
C SER A 84 8.67 3.43 -11.88
N LEU A 85 9.62 2.51 -11.73
CA LEU A 85 9.45 1.29 -10.94
C LEU A 85 9.00 1.57 -9.49
N SER A 86 9.43 2.71 -8.93
CA SER A 86 9.06 3.16 -7.58
C SER A 86 7.56 3.45 -7.42
N HIS A 87 6.82 3.62 -8.52
CA HIS A 87 5.37 3.79 -8.50
C HIS A 87 4.61 2.46 -8.54
N VAL A 88 5.27 1.33 -8.85
CA VAL A 88 4.61 0.03 -8.94
C VAL A 88 4.71 -0.69 -7.60
N TYR A 89 3.57 -1.14 -7.09
CA TYR A 89 3.52 -1.93 -5.87
C TYR A 89 4.06 -3.34 -6.10
N ALA A 90 5.16 -3.69 -5.42
CA ALA A 90 5.84 -4.97 -5.53
C ALA A 90 5.26 -6.03 -4.57
N GLY A 91 3.96 -6.31 -4.68
CA GLY A 91 3.26 -7.29 -3.86
C GLY A 91 1.95 -7.73 -4.49
N LYS A 92 1.02 -8.22 -3.67
CA LYS A 92 -0.31 -8.63 -4.15
C LYS A 92 -1.20 -7.43 -4.44
N GLU A 93 -1.87 -7.46 -5.58
CA GLU A 93 -2.86 -6.44 -5.98
C GLU A 93 -3.93 -6.23 -4.90
N MET A 94 -4.47 -7.31 -4.36
CA MET A 94 -5.55 -7.26 -3.36
C MET A 94 -5.14 -6.50 -2.09
N ASP A 95 -3.89 -6.65 -1.64
CA ASP A 95 -3.41 -6.03 -0.41
C ASP A 95 -3.34 -4.51 -0.58
N LEU A 96 -2.85 -4.02 -1.73
CA LEU A 96 -2.83 -2.59 -2.03
C LEU A 96 -4.24 -2.01 -2.14
N LEU A 97 -5.15 -2.73 -2.82
CA LEU A 97 -6.53 -2.27 -2.99
C LEU A 97 -7.28 -2.24 -1.65
N ALA A 98 -7.05 -3.22 -0.77
CA ALA A 98 -7.60 -3.25 0.58
C ALA A 98 -7.10 -2.07 1.42
N ALA A 99 -5.78 -1.85 1.45
CA ALA A 99 -5.17 -0.73 2.18
C ALA A 99 -5.69 0.64 1.69
N ARG A 100 -5.87 0.81 0.37
CA ARG A 100 -6.46 2.04 -0.18
C ARG A 100 -7.93 2.21 0.21
N ARG A 101 -8.70 1.12 0.22
CA ARG A 101 -10.11 1.16 0.62
C ARG A 101 -10.23 1.60 2.09
N GLU A 102 -9.43 1.01 2.96
CA GLU A 102 -9.38 1.36 4.38
C GLU A 102 -9.10 2.86 4.57
N VAL A 103 -8.07 3.39 3.89
CA VAL A 103 -7.75 4.82 3.94
C VAL A 103 -8.86 5.69 3.35
N SER A 104 -9.55 5.22 2.30
CA SER A 104 -10.67 5.95 1.71
C SER A 104 -11.87 6.02 2.67
N GLU A 105 -12.19 4.94 3.37
CA GLU A 105 -13.27 4.91 4.36
C GLU A 105 -12.94 5.81 5.56
N LEU A 106 -11.69 5.77 6.04
CA LEU A 106 -11.25 6.63 7.15
C LEU A 106 -11.30 8.12 6.78
N LYS A 107 -10.89 8.48 5.55
CA LYS A 107 -11.03 9.85 5.04
C LYS A 107 -12.49 10.29 4.98
N LYS A 108 -13.39 9.41 4.53
CA LYS A 108 -14.82 9.70 4.49
C LYS A 108 -15.37 9.94 5.89
N MET A 109 -15.05 9.08 6.86
CA MET A 109 -15.47 9.25 8.26
C MET A 109 -14.95 10.56 8.87
N THR A 110 -13.74 10.99 8.50
CA THR A 110 -13.17 12.26 8.97
C THR A 110 -13.97 13.45 8.44
N ILE A 111 -14.28 13.46 7.14
CA ILE A 111 -15.11 14.50 6.52
C ILE A 111 -16.50 14.54 7.19
N ASP A 112 -17.12 13.37 7.38
CA ASP A 112 -18.43 13.28 8.03
C ASP A 112 -18.36 13.80 9.49
N ALA A 113 -17.27 13.54 10.21
CA ALA A 113 -17.06 14.06 11.57
C ALA A 113 -16.88 15.58 11.60
N GLU A 114 -16.10 16.14 10.67
CA GLU A 114 -15.90 17.59 10.51
C GLU A 114 -17.23 18.29 10.19
N ASP A 115 -18.04 17.72 9.30
CA ASP A 115 -19.37 18.24 8.97
C ASP A 115 -20.31 18.24 10.18
N ASN A 116 -20.26 17.19 11.00
CA ASN A 116 -21.04 17.10 12.24
C ASN A 116 -20.59 18.15 13.27
N VAL A 117 -19.28 18.35 13.45
CA VAL A 117 -18.73 19.40 14.31
C VAL A 117 -19.19 20.78 13.83
N ALA A 118 -19.11 21.05 12.53
CA ALA A 118 -19.58 22.30 11.96
C ALA A 118 -21.09 22.52 12.19
N ALA A 119 -21.90 21.45 12.10
CA ALA A 119 -23.33 21.50 12.39
C ALA A 119 -23.63 21.81 13.87
N LEU A 120 -22.93 21.16 14.81
CA LEU A 120 -23.06 21.41 16.24
C LEU A 120 -22.69 22.86 16.61
N LYS A 121 -21.63 23.38 16.01
CA LYS A 121 -21.20 24.78 16.19
C LYS A 121 -22.27 25.78 15.74
N ARG A 122 -22.93 25.51 14.61
CA ARG A 122 -24.07 26.33 14.12
C ARG A 122 -25.27 26.31 15.06
N LEU A 123 -25.47 25.22 15.80
CA LEU A 123 -26.53 25.09 16.80
C LEU A 123 -26.16 25.74 18.15
N GLY A 124 -24.96 26.32 18.28
CA GLY A 124 -24.50 27.00 19.49
C GLY A 124 -23.94 26.06 20.56
N TYR A 125 -23.65 24.81 20.22
CA TYR A 125 -22.92 23.90 21.11
C TYR A 125 -21.44 24.26 21.13
N ASP A 126 -20.81 24.12 22.30
CA ASP A 126 -19.36 24.19 22.44
C ASP A 126 -18.74 22.90 21.87
N THR A 127 -18.04 23.04 20.75
CA THR A 127 -17.38 21.94 20.05
C THR A 127 -15.90 21.82 20.36
N THR A 128 -15.33 22.72 21.19
CA THR A 128 -13.90 22.75 21.53
C THR A 128 -13.37 21.38 21.98
N PRO A 129 -14.06 20.62 22.87
CA PRO A 129 -13.57 19.31 23.29
C PRO A 129 -13.49 18.28 22.16
N ILE A 130 -14.37 18.39 21.16
CA ILE A 130 -14.40 17.48 20.01
C ILE A 130 -13.31 17.87 19.00
N GLU A 131 -13.12 19.18 18.78
CA GLU A 131 -12.07 19.72 17.94
C GLU A 131 -10.67 19.32 18.47
N GLU A 132 -10.43 19.47 19.78
CA GLU A 132 -9.19 19.04 20.45
C GLU A 132 -8.94 17.53 20.29
N PHE A 133 -9.97 16.70 20.49
CA PHE A 133 -9.86 15.25 20.33
C PHE A 133 -9.51 14.84 18.88
N LEU A 134 -10.11 15.50 17.87
CA LEU A 134 -9.78 15.24 16.47
C LEU A 134 -8.35 15.66 16.12
N GLU A 135 -7.87 16.76 16.71
CA GLU A 135 -6.49 17.22 16.54
C GLU A 135 -5.48 16.25 17.17
N GLU A 136 -5.76 15.73 18.38
CA GLU A 136 -4.96 14.68 19.02
C GLU A 136 -4.87 13.40 18.17
N LEU A 137 -5.99 12.96 17.61
CA LEU A 137 -6.02 11.80 16.72
C LEU A 137 -5.17 12.02 15.46
N SER A 138 -5.26 13.20 14.84
CA SER A 138 -4.46 13.58 13.67
C SER A 138 -2.96 13.53 13.99
N MET A 139 -2.55 14.14 15.12
CA MET A 139 -1.16 14.14 15.55
C MET A 139 -0.63 12.73 15.85
N SER A 140 -1.44 11.87 16.47
CA SER A 140 -1.09 10.47 16.73
C SER A 140 -0.85 9.70 15.43
N TRP A 141 -1.70 9.88 14.43
CA TRP A 141 -1.55 9.27 13.11
C TRP A 141 -0.30 9.77 12.38
N GLU A 142 0.00 11.06 12.44
CA GLU A 142 1.24 11.60 11.88
C GLU A 142 2.49 11.02 12.58
N ALA A 143 2.44 10.83 13.90
CA ALA A 143 3.55 10.24 14.65
C ALA A 143 3.75 8.77 14.26
N GLU A 144 2.68 8.01 14.09
CA GLU A 144 2.73 6.59 13.69
C GLU A 144 3.27 6.42 12.27
N THR A 145 2.84 7.28 11.33
CA THR A 145 3.36 7.27 9.94
C THR A 145 4.82 7.70 9.85
N LYS A 146 5.26 8.68 10.65
CA LYS A 146 6.67 9.08 10.77
C LYS A 146 7.52 7.96 11.40
N ASN A 147 7.02 7.25 12.41
CA ASN A 147 7.73 6.12 13.02
C ASN A 147 7.75 4.86 12.14
N ALA A 148 6.75 4.65 11.28
CA ALA A 148 6.80 3.65 10.22
C ALA A 148 7.87 3.95 9.15
N SER A 149 8.45 5.16 9.11
CA SER A 149 9.65 5.49 8.34
C SER A 149 10.92 4.82 8.91
N SER A 150 10.89 4.42 10.19
CA SER A 150 11.98 3.72 10.90
C SER A 150 11.84 2.20 10.80
N ALA A 151 10.84 1.70 10.06
CA ALA A 151 10.63 0.28 9.88
C ALA A 151 11.89 -0.38 9.27
N PRO A 152 12.30 -1.55 9.78
CA PRO A 152 13.50 -2.22 9.32
C PRO A 152 13.47 -2.40 7.81
N THR A 153 14.49 -1.86 7.13
CA THR A 153 14.74 -2.13 5.72
C THR A 153 15.02 -3.64 5.53
N PRO A 154 14.85 -4.20 4.32
CA PRO A 154 15.23 -5.59 4.06
C PRO A 154 16.66 -5.93 4.49
N GLU A 155 17.56 -4.92 4.54
CA GLU A 155 18.94 -5.04 5.02
C GLU A 155 19.04 -5.34 6.53
N THR A 156 18.16 -4.77 7.35
CA THR A 156 18.12 -5.06 8.80
C THR A 156 17.72 -6.49 9.15
N PHE A 157 17.09 -7.23 8.24
CA PHE A 157 16.73 -8.64 8.47
C PHE A 157 17.84 -9.64 8.08
N ASN A 158 18.81 -9.25 7.25
CA ASN A 158 19.92 -10.11 6.86
C ASN A 158 21.10 -10.07 7.84
N ASN A 159 21.18 -9.05 8.70
CA ASN A 159 22.27 -8.89 9.66
C ASN A 159 22.04 -9.58 11.02
N SER A 160 20.92 -10.28 11.21
CA SER A 160 20.65 -11.08 12.42
C SER A 160 20.93 -12.59 12.24
N ALA A 161 21.58 -12.98 11.14
CA ALA A 161 21.90 -14.37 10.82
C ALA A 161 23.41 -14.61 10.60
N MET A 162 24.28 -13.74 11.14
CA MET A 162 25.72 -13.98 11.28
C MET A 162 26.11 -14.08 12.75
#